data_AF-A0A9Q6K6H8-F1
#
_entry.id   AF-A0A9Q6K6H8-F1
#
_cell.length_a   1.000
_cell.length_b   1.000
_cell.length_c   1.000
_cell.angle_alpha   90.00
_cell.angle_beta   90.00
_cell.angle_gamma   90.00
#
_symmetry.space_group_name_H-M   'P 1'
#
loop_
_entity.id
_entity.type
_entity.pdbx_description
1 polymer ?
#
loop_
_entity_poly.entity_id
_entity_poly.type
_entity_poly.pdbx_seq_one_letter_code
_entity_poly.pdbx_strand_id
1 'polypeptide(L)'
;MASSKKPRKKHNKNKMKLLASDRVSKNSFIVSAIKLGSDGQIWVKNGVPQIMGKTTLQDFNLTFRTSRPWSLTFGLAYRNIQQQTFCRLEHVALSNCLPFDSEGMSKFLDDEINKMIAEHEQEHVLTPFFIASPEKHEFTDEEIDKLLHISKVFDTLKTPYEVDILRTKGMEELRQIDPIPFCTERTWKILRQNGIADFSQVRLQGLNQIIKIKGIGKKRCDELIEGYHKLLEHHGRKGDIDSLLEFEVQIQIHQQAMQRLKRK
;
A
#
# COMPACT_ATOMS: atom_id res chain seq x y z
N MET A 1 58.06 5.28 46.25
CA MET A 1 57.46 5.26 44.90
C MET A 1 55.99 4.89 45.00
N ALA A 2 55.07 5.84 44.79
CA ALA A 2 53.65 5.57 44.83
C ALA A 2 53.23 4.87 43.53
N SER A 3 52.77 3.62 43.63
CA SER A 3 52.22 2.89 42.48
C SER A 3 50.84 3.46 42.15
N SER A 4 50.79 4.27 41.09
CA SER A 4 49.54 4.72 40.48
C SER A 4 48.73 3.48 40.02
N LYS A 5 47.72 3.09 40.81
CA LYS A 5 46.73 2.09 40.38
C LYS A 5 46.03 2.63 39.13
N LYS A 6 46.24 1.97 37.98
CA LYS A 6 45.54 2.28 36.72
C LYS A 6 44.02 2.32 37.00
N PRO A 7 43.30 3.37 36.57
CA PRO A 7 41.87 3.46 36.79
C PRO A 7 41.16 2.27 36.13
N ARG A 8 40.33 1.55 36.90
CA ARG A 8 39.49 0.46 36.36
C ARG A 8 38.59 1.03 35.28
N LYS A 9 38.70 0.52 34.04
CA LYS A 9 37.77 0.86 32.94
C LYS A 9 36.33 0.66 33.43
N LYS A 10 35.55 1.75 33.46
CA LYS A 10 34.15 1.74 33.85
C LYS A 10 33.39 0.78 32.92
N HIS A 11 32.80 -0.28 33.47
CA HIS A 11 32.05 -1.25 32.68
C HIS A 11 30.84 -0.55 32.07
N ASN A 12 30.86 -0.36 30.75
CA ASN A 12 29.74 0.25 30.02
C ASN A 12 28.66 -0.81 29.80
N LYS A 13 27.64 -0.81 30.67
CA LYS A 13 26.48 -1.73 30.58
C LYS A 13 25.77 -1.67 29.22
N ASN A 14 25.84 -0.54 28.52
CA ASN A 14 25.20 -0.37 27.21
C ASN A 14 26.03 -0.93 26.05
N LYS A 15 27.31 -1.26 26.27
CA LYS A 15 28.20 -1.76 25.21
C LYS A 15 27.71 -3.08 24.63
N MET A 16 27.21 -3.99 25.46
CA MET A 16 26.70 -5.29 24.99
C MET A 16 25.41 -5.14 24.17
N LYS A 17 24.53 -4.21 24.58
CA LYS A 17 23.30 -3.89 23.84
C LYS A 17 23.61 -3.26 22.48
N LEU A 18 24.60 -2.35 22.43
CA LEU A 18 25.08 -1.75 21.18
C LEU A 18 25.65 -2.81 20.24
N LEU A 19 26.53 -3.70 20.73
CA LEU A 19 27.10 -4.78 19.92
C LEU A 19 26.04 -5.76 19.39
N ALA A 20 25.03 -6.08 20.19
CA ALA A 20 23.91 -6.91 19.74
C ALA A 20 23.09 -6.19 18.67
N SER A 21 22.86 -4.89 18.86
CA SER A 21 22.15 -4.02 17.93
C SER A 21 22.88 -3.89 16.59
N ASP A 22 24.18 -3.64 16.61
CA ASP A 22 25.04 -3.58 15.41
C ASP A 22 25.01 -4.91 14.65
N ARG A 23 25.12 -6.04 15.38
CA ARG A 23 25.09 -7.37 14.78
C ARG A 23 23.78 -7.66 14.06
N VAL A 24 22.64 -7.27 14.65
CA VAL A 24 21.32 -7.50 14.05
C VAL A 24 21.04 -6.50 12.92
N SER A 25 21.65 -5.32 12.95
CA SER A 25 21.41 -4.29 11.93
C SER A 25 22.22 -4.51 10.66
N LYS A 26 23.27 -5.34 10.73
CA LYS A 26 24.12 -5.64 9.59
C LYS A 26 23.33 -6.34 8.47
N ASN A 27 23.38 -5.81 7.24
CA ASN A 27 22.59 -6.29 6.11
C ASN A 27 21.08 -6.35 6.40
N SER A 28 20.59 -5.54 7.33
CA SER A 28 19.16 -5.45 7.65
C SER A 28 18.58 -4.19 7.08
N PHE A 29 17.34 -4.21 6.60
CA PHE A 29 16.67 -3.04 6.07
C PHE A 29 15.16 -3.29 6.02
N ILE A 30 14.38 -2.22 5.88
CA ILE A 30 12.95 -2.32 5.64
C ILE A 30 12.63 -1.75 4.27
N VAL A 31 11.83 -2.47 3.50
CA VAL A 31 11.19 -2.01 2.27
C VAL A 31 9.72 -1.78 2.57
N SER A 32 9.15 -0.70 2.06
CA SER A 32 7.73 -0.39 2.20
C SER A 32 7.14 0.10 0.89
N ALA A 33 6.34 -0.74 0.23
CA ALA A 33 5.50 -0.37 -0.90
C ALA A 33 4.15 0.19 -0.39
N ILE A 34 3.95 1.50 -0.52
CA ILE A 34 2.91 2.23 0.22
C ILE A 34 1.48 1.80 -0.14
N LYS A 35 1.16 1.62 -1.43
CA LYS A 35 -0.21 1.25 -1.85
C LYS A 35 -0.59 -0.20 -1.49
N LEU A 36 0.36 -1.02 -1.03
CA LEU A 36 0.08 -2.35 -0.47
C LEU A 36 -0.08 -2.33 1.06
N GLY A 37 0.12 -1.18 1.72
CA GLY A 37 0.05 -1.06 3.16
C GLY A 37 1.00 -2.04 3.87
N SER A 38 0.50 -2.74 4.89
CA SER A 38 1.29 -3.73 5.64
C SER A 38 1.79 -4.90 4.80
N ASP A 39 1.10 -5.22 3.70
CA ASP A 39 1.42 -6.40 2.88
C ASP A 39 2.59 -6.12 1.93
N GLY A 40 2.88 -4.83 1.69
CA GLY A 40 4.07 -4.36 0.97
C GLY A 40 5.26 -4.03 1.86
N GLN A 41 5.20 -4.37 3.16
CA GLN A 41 6.29 -4.12 4.10
C GLN A 41 7.10 -5.39 4.32
N ILE A 42 8.39 -5.32 3.99
CA ILE A 42 9.32 -6.41 4.20
C ILE A 42 10.47 -5.91 5.05
N TRP A 43 10.60 -6.51 6.23
CA TRP A 43 11.85 -6.42 6.97
C TRP A 43 12.81 -7.52 6.49
N VAL A 44 13.97 -7.13 6.01
CA VAL A 44 15.10 -8.02 5.78
C VAL A 44 16.03 -7.95 6.99
N LYS A 45 16.32 -9.10 7.60
CA LYS A 45 17.24 -9.22 8.74
C LYS A 45 18.45 -10.03 8.30
N ASN A 46 19.64 -9.44 8.37
CA ASN A 46 20.89 -10.08 7.96
C ASN A 46 20.82 -10.71 6.55
N GLY A 47 20.22 -9.99 5.58
CA GLY A 47 20.03 -10.45 4.21
C GLY A 47 18.89 -11.46 4.01
N VAL A 48 18.14 -11.81 5.06
CA VAL A 48 17.04 -12.77 4.99
C VAL A 48 15.69 -12.07 5.20
N PRO A 49 14.78 -12.08 4.21
CA PRO A 49 13.42 -11.57 4.37
C PRO A 49 12.69 -12.24 5.54
N GLN A 50 12.11 -11.45 6.42
CA GLN A 50 11.37 -11.88 7.60
C GLN A 50 9.89 -12.08 7.28
N ILE A 51 9.62 -12.94 6.30
CA ILE A 51 8.25 -13.30 5.88
C ILE A 51 7.80 -14.43 6.82
N MET A 52 6.72 -14.24 7.59
CA MET A 52 6.12 -15.22 8.53
C MET A 52 6.77 -15.38 9.93
N GLY A 53 6.87 -14.30 10.71
CA GLY A 53 6.82 -14.38 12.18
C GLY A 53 8.02 -15.03 12.90
N LYS A 54 9.13 -15.31 12.20
CA LYS A 54 10.36 -15.86 12.82
C LYS A 54 11.20 -14.84 13.58
N THR A 55 10.70 -13.62 13.76
CA THR A 55 11.48 -12.53 14.32
C THR A 55 11.02 -12.17 15.72
N THR A 56 11.99 -12.13 16.64
CA THR A 56 11.72 -11.77 18.02
C THR A 56 11.48 -10.26 18.11
N LEU A 57 10.57 -9.84 19.00
CA LEU A 57 10.38 -8.43 19.33
C LEU A 57 11.69 -7.76 19.78
N GLN A 58 12.60 -8.54 20.38
CA GLN A 58 13.93 -8.08 20.78
C GLN A 58 14.77 -7.67 19.57
N ASP A 59 14.85 -8.49 18.52
CA ASP A 59 15.60 -8.15 17.30
C ASP A 59 15.00 -6.93 16.61
N PHE A 60 13.67 -6.82 16.58
CA PHE A 60 12.99 -5.66 16.00
C PHE A 60 13.38 -4.39 16.76
N ASN A 61 13.29 -4.42 18.10
CA ASN A 61 13.69 -3.29 18.94
C ASN A 61 15.17 -2.93 18.78
N LEU A 62 16.04 -3.92 18.63
CA LEU A 62 17.47 -3.70 18.43
C LEU A 62 17.77 -3.08 17.06
N THR A 63 17.00 -3.43 16.03
CA THR A 63 17.17 -2.89 14.66
C THR A 63 16.59 -1.49 14.56
N PHE A 64 15.29 -1.35 14.83
CA PHE A 64 14.49 -0.18 14.47
C PHE A 64 14.27 0.81 15.61
N ARG A 65 14.17 0.35 16.86
CA ARG A 65 13.94 1.24 18.03
C ARG A 65 15.22 1.83 18.63
N THR A 66 16.38 1.42 18.11
CA THR A 66 17.66 1.95 18.58
C THR A 66 18.07 3.12 17.67
N SER A 67 18.30 4.29 18.27
CA SER A 67 18.76 5.49 17.56
C SER A 67 20.03 5.24 16.76
N ARG A 68 19.99 5.54 15.46
CA ARG A 68 21.11 5.35 14.52
C ARG A 68 20.92 6.23 13.28
N PRO A 69 21.98 6.48 12.50
CA PRO A 69 21.80 7.07 11.17
C PRO A 69 21.07 6.09 10.24
N TRP A 70 20.39 6.63 9.24
CA TRP A 70 19.65 5.85 8.25
C TRP A 70 20.06 6.26 6.83
N SER A 71 20.24 5.26 5.96
CA SER A 71 20.29 5.43 4.52
C SER A 71 18.91 5.14 3.96
N LEU A 72 18.32 6.12 3.27
CA LEU A 72 16.98 6.03 2.74
C LEU A 72 17.04 6.10 1.22
N THR A 73 16.36 5.17 0.56
CA THR A 73 16.09 5.24 -0.89
C THR A 73 14.60 5.38 -1.06
N PHE A 74 14.16 6.49 -1.62
CA PHE A 74 12.78 6.72 -1.99
C PHE A 74 12.63 6.41 -3.48
N GLY A 75 11.49 5.88 -3.88
CA GLY A 75 11.21 5.74 -5.29
C GLY A 75 9.74 5.62 -5.66
N LEU A 76 9.50 5.73 -6.96
CA LEU A 76 8.22 5.48 -7.60
C LEU A 76 8.37 4.26 -8.51
N ALA A 77 7.56 3.23 -8.29
CA ALA A 77 7.50 2.06 -9.17
C ALA A 77 6.49 2.34 -10.29
N TYR A 78 6.91 2.17 -11.54
CA TYR A 78 6.11 2.44 -12.73
C TYR A 78 5.78 1.17 -13.50
N ARG A 79 4.71 1.27 -14.29
CA ARG A 79 4.46 0.38 -15.42
C ARG A 79 3.95 1.19 -16.60
N ASN A 80 4.66 1.11 -17.73
CA ASN A 80 4.23 1.80 -18.94
C ASN A 80 3.11 1.04 -19.68
N ILE A 81 2.58 1.66 -20.75
CA ILE A 81 1.51 1.10 -21.59
C ILE A 81 1.93 -0.24 -22.25
N GLN A 82 3.23 -0.46 -22.45
CA GLN A 82 3.81 -1.70 -22.99
C GLN A 82 4.06 -2.78 -21.91
N GLN A 83 3.56 -2.58 -20.68
CA GLN A 83 3.73 -3.47 -19.54
C GLN A 83 5.18 -3.60 -19.03
N GLN A 84 6.08 -2.70 -19.43
CA GLN A 84 7.44 -2.66 -18.90
C GLN A 84 7.46 -1.94 -17.56
N THR A 85 8.20 -2.50 -16.61
CA THR A 85 8.38 -1.97 -15.25
C THR A 85 9.70 -1.23 -15.13
N PHE A 86 9.71 -0.16 -14.36
CA PHE A 86 10.93 0.60 -14.03
C PHE A 86 10.71 1.43 -12.77
N CYS A 87 11.78 1.96 -12.19
CA CYS A 87 11.73 2.82 -11.02
C CYS A 87 12.33 4.19 -11.30
N ARG A 88 11.85 5.22 -10.60
CA ARG A 88 12.59 6.48 -10.39
C ARG A 88 12.97 6.56 -8.92
N LEU A 89 14.20 6.96 -8.63
CA LEU A 89 14.80 6.87 -7.31
C LEU A 89 15.38 8.20 -6.85
N GLU A 90 15.29 8.46 -5.54
CA GLU A 90 16.00 9.51 -4.83
C GLU A 90 16.67 8.92 -3.59
N HIS A 91 17.97 9.19 -3.41
CA HIS A 91 18.72 8.70 -2.25
C HIS A 91 18.96 9.83 -1.24
N VAL A 92 18.66 9.54 0.04
CA VAL A 92 18.82 10.49 1.14
C VAL A 92 19.54 9.82 2.31
N ALA A 93 20.63 10.43 2.77
CA ALA A 93 21.34 9.97 3.96
C ALA A 93 20.98 10.86 5.16
N LEU A 94 20.35 10.27 6.18
CA LEU A 94 20.06 10.95 7.44
C LEU A 94 21.19 10.74 8.44
N SER A 95 21.92 11.81 8.74
CA SER A 95 22.95 11.83 9.80
C SER A 95 22.37 11.86 11.21
N ASN A 96 21.09 12.22 11.35
CA ASN A 96 20.43 12.31 12.65
C ASN A 96 20.12 10.92 13.21
N CYS A 97 20.63 10.62 14.40
CA CYS A 97 20.42 9.34 15.07
C CYS A 97 19.04 9.27 15.73
N LEU A 98 18.02 8.86 14.99
CA LEU A 98 16.65 8.70 15.47
C LEU A 98 16.21 7.23 15.43
N PRO A 99 15.37 6.76 16.37
CA PRO A 99 14.64 5.51 16.20
C PRO A 99 13.75 5.58 14.95
N PHE A 100 13.64 4.47 14.22
CA PHE A 100 12.85 4.40 13.00
C PHE A 100 11.35 4.58 13.26
N ASP A 101 10.86 4.12 14.41
CA ASP A 101 9.46 4.24 14.83
C ASP A 101 9.15 5.55 15.58
N SER A 102 10.08 6.51 15.55
CA SER A 102 9.83 7.84 16.13
C SER A 102 8.87 8.66 15.27
N GLU A 103 8.14 9.59 15.91
CA GLU A 103 7.27 10.53 15.22
C GLU A 103 8.04 11.39 14.22
N GLY A 104 9.28 11.80 14.58
CA GLY A 104 10.15 12.58 13.69
C GLY A 104 10.56 11.81 12.43
N MET A 105 10.89 10.51 12.55
CA MET A 105 11.16 9.67 11.38
C MET A 105 9.90 9.49 10.53
N SER A 106 8.75 9.24 11.17
CA SER A 106 7.49 9.03 10.44
C SER A 106 7.11 10.27 9.61
N LYS A 107 7.18 11.47 10.20
CA LYS A 107 6.94 12.74 9.48
C LYS A 107 7.92 12.93 8.32
N PHE A 108 9.21 12.67 8.55
CA PHE A 108 10.22 12.78 7.50
C PHE A 108 9.91 11.84 6.31
N LEU A 109 9.58 10.58 6.58
CA LEU A 109 9.24 9.62 5.53
C LEU A 109 7.99 10.06 4.75
N ASP A 110 6.96 10.53 5.46
CA ASP A 110 5.74 11.01 4.83
C ASP A 110 5.99 12.25 3.95
N ASP A 111 6.80 13.20 4.43
CA ASP A 111 7.16 14.41 3.69
C ASP A 111 7.91 14.09 2.38
N GLU A 112 8.93 13.23 2.43
CA GLU A 112 9.69 12.83 1.24
C GLU A 112 8.85 12.02 0.23
N ILE A 113 7.98 11.13 0.72
CA ILE A 113 7.05 10.38 -0.14
C ILE A 113 6.07 11.33 -0.82
N ASN A 114 5.47 12.26 -0.06
CA ASN A 114 4.52 13.22 -0.60
C ASN A 114 5.17 14.16 -1.61
N LYS A 115 6.44 14.55 -1.37
CA LYS A 115 7.24 15.33 -2.32
C LYS A 115 7.41 14.58 -3.65
N MET A 116 7.87 13.32 -3.61
CA MET A 116 8.01 12.53 -4.85
C MET A 116 6.69 12.39 -5.61
N ILE A 117 5.57 12.17 -4.90
CA ILE A 117 4.24 12.08 -5.52
C ILE A 117 3.88 13.40 -6.20
N ALA A 118 4.14 14.54 -5.55
CA ALA A 118 3.80 15.86 -6.07
C ALA A 118 4.64 16.27 -7.29
N GLU A 119 5.89 15.82 -7.37
CA GLU A 119 6.83 16.21 -8.43
C GLU A 119 6.70 15.35 -9.71
N HIS A 120 5.89 14.30 -9.69
CA HIS A 120 5.82 13.30 -10.75
C HIS A 120 4.40 13.03 -11.24
N GLU A 121 4.26 12.74 -12.54
CA GLU A 121 3.00 12.27 -13.12
C GLU A 121 2.61 10.89 -12.58
N GLN A 122 1.39 10.77 -12.08
CA GLN A 122 0.95 9.60 -11.33
C GLN A 122 0.23 8.55 -12.19
N GLU A 123 -0.11 8.86 -13.45
CA GLU A 123 -0.95 8.02 -14.31
C GLU A 123 -0.41 6.59 -14.48
N HIS A 124 0.91 6.44 -14.55
CA HIS A 124 1.61 5.17 -14.72
C HIS A 124 2.34 4.69 -13.47
N VAL A 125 2.06 5.30 -12.31
CA VAL A 125 2.69 4.94 -11.02
C VAL A 125 1.88 3.82 -10.36
N LEU A 126 2.53 2.68 -10.14
CA LEU A 126 1.99 1.59 -9.33
C LEU A 126 1.96 2.01 -7.86
N THR A 127 3.12 2.34 -7.28
CA THR A 127 3.20 2.77 -5.88
C THR A 127 4.45 3.61 -5.63
N PRO A 128 4.36 4.63 -4.77
CA PRO A 128 5.54 5.11 -4.07
C PRO A 128 6.05 4.03 -3.11
N PHE A 129 7.36 4.03 -2.87
CA PHE A 129 8.01 3.16 -1.93
C PHE A 129 9.22 3.84 -1.29
N PHE A 130 9.69 3.25 -0.20
CA PHE A 130 11.00 3.56 0.35
C PHE A 130 11.71 2.31 0.85
N ILE A 131 13.03 2.41 0.95
CA ILE A 131 13.91 1.44 1.59
C ILE A 131 14.72 2.16 2.65
N ALA A 132 14.67 1.68 3.88
CA ALA A 132 15.44 2.24 4.98
C ALA A 132 16.45 1.22 5.51
N SER A 133 17.72 1.57 5.39
CA SER A 133 18.83 0.79 5.89
C SER A 133 19.50 1.49 7.08
N PRO A 134 19.75 0.78 8.19
CA PRO A 134 20.55 1.24 9.31
C PRO A 134 22.05 1.31 8.97
N GLU A 135 22.44 0.76 7.81
CA GLU A 135 23.78 0.85 7.24
C GLU A 135 23.74 1.82 6.05
N LYS A 136 24.88 2.47 5.77
CA LYS A 136 25.05 3.30 4.57
C LYS A 136 25.15 2.42 3.32
N HIS A 137 24.05 1.78 3.00
CA HIS A 137 23.89 0.94 1.83
C HIS A 137 23.09 1.72 0.79
N GLU A 138 23.66 1.79 -0.40
CA GLU A 138 23.01 2.29 -1.61
C GLU A 138 22.54 1.06 -2.38
N PHE A 139 21.23 0.95 -2.57
CA PHE A 139 20.63 -0.17 -3.28
C PHE A 139 20.72 0.07 -4.78
N THR A 140 21.09 -0.98 -5.51
CA THR A 140 21.05 -0.97 -6.98
C THR A 140 19.62 -1.12 -7.50
N ASP A 141 19.38 -0.65 -8.72
CA ASP A 141 18.07 -0.80 -9.40
C ASP A 141 17.61 -2.27 -9.44
N GLU A 142 18.54 -3.20 -9.65
CA GLU A 142 18.29 -4.64 -9.72
C GLU A 142 17.89 -5.24 -8.35
N GLU A 143 18.48 -4.74 -7.26
CA GLU A 143 18.07 -5.12 -5.90
C GLU A 143 16.69 -4.57 -5.58
N ILE A 144 16.42 -3.33 -5.96
CA ILE A 144 15.11 -2.69 -5.75
C ILE A 144 14.03 -3.42 -6.53
N ASP A 145 14.26 -3.74 -7.80
CA ASP A 145 13.31 -4.48 -8.64
C ASP A 145 12.96 -5.85 -8.02
N LYS A 146 13.98 -6.61 -7.58
CA LYS A 146 13.77 -7.89 -6.86
C LYS A 146 12.94 -7.70 -5.60
N LEU A 147 13.19 -6.66 -4.81
CA LEU A 147 12.45 -6.38 -3.58
C LEU A 147 10.98 -6.03 -3.88
N LEU A 148 10.71 -5.26 -4.93
CA LEU A 148 9.34 -4.94 -5.35
C LEU A 148 8.58 -6.16 -5.88
N HIS A 149 9.27 -7.08 -6.58
CA HIS A 149 8.71 -8.37 -6.97
C HIS A 149 8.39 -9.27 -5.76
N ILE A 150 9.29 -9.35 -4.76
CA ILE A 150 9.02 -10.11 -3.53
C ILE A 150 7.82 -9.52 -2.77
N SER A 151 7.70 -8.18 -2.75
CA SER A 151 6.54 -7.46 -2.20
C SER A 151 5.28 -7.59 -3.06
N LYS A 152 5.34 -8.31 -4.20
CA LYS A 152 4.23 -8.51 -5.16
C LYS A 152 3.63 -7.21 -5.69
N VAL A 153 4.43 -6.14 -5.78
CA VAL A 153 3.98 -4.83 -6.29
C VAL A 153 3.48 -4.98 -7.71
N PHE A 154 4.27 -5.62 -8.57
CA PHE A 154 3.94 -5.77 -9.97
C PHE A 154 2.79 -6.76 -10.21
N ASP A 155 2.65 -7.80 -9.40
CA ASP A 155 1.59 -8.79 -9.61
C ASP A 155 0.23 -8.30 -9.07
N THR A 156 0.24 -7.45 -8.04
CA THR A 156 -0.97 -7.08 -7.30
C THR A 156 -1.55 -5.74 -7.74
N LEU A 157 -0.68 -4.74 -7.97
CA LEU A 157 -1.12 -3.38 -8.23
C LEU A 157 -1.36 -3.12 -9.72
N LYS A 158 -2.35 -2.26 -9.95
CA LYS A 158 -2.60 -1.61 -11.24
C LYS A 158 -2.31 -0.12 -11.13
N THR A 159 -1.77 0.44 -12.20
CA THR A 159 -1.60 1.88 -12.37
C THR A 159 -2.97 2.56 -12.50
N PRO A 160 -3.11 3.87 -12.19
CA PRO A 160 -4.33 4.62 -12.47
C PRO A 160 -4.83 4.44 -13.91
N TYR A 161 -3.93 4.45 -14.90
CA TYR A 161 -4.25 4.17 -16.30
C TYR A 161 -4.93 2.81 -16.51
N GLU A 162 -4.34 1.74 -15.96
CA GLU A 162 -4.92 0.39 -16.05
C GLU A 162 -6.27 0.31 -15.33
N VAL A 163 -6.40 0.96 -14.18
CA VAL A 163 -7.66 1.03 -13.41
C VAL A 163 -8.75 1.76 -14.20
N ASP A 164 -8.42 2.81 -14.93
CA ASP A 164 -9.39 3.53 -15.77
C ASP A 164 -9.86 2.73 -16.99
N ILE A 165 -8.96 1.93 -17.58
CA ILE A 165 -9.34 0.95 -18.62
C ILE A 165 -10.30 -0.08 -18.04
N LEU A 166 -9.95 -0.67 -16.89
CA LEU A 166 -10.79 -1.66 -16.20
C LEU A 166 -12.16 -1.07 -15.82
N ARG A 167 -12.18 0.18 -15.32
CA ARG A 167 -13.41 0.91 -15.01
C ARG A 167 -14.29 1.03 -16.25
N THR A 168 -13.72 1.49 -17.36
CA THR A 168 -14.49 1.69 -18.61
C THR A 168 -15.10 0.38 -19.09
N LYS A 169 -14.28 -0.67 -19.21
CA LYS A 169 -14.73 -2.00 -19.64
C LYS A 169 -15.74 -2.62 -18.66
N GLY A 170 -15.47 -2.55 -17.36
CA GLY A 170 -16.37 -3.08 -16.34
C GLY A 170 -17.72 -2.37 -16.30
N MET A 171 -17.76 -1.05 -16.57
CA MET A 171 -19.04 -0.34 -16.71
C MET A 171 -19.78 -0.74 -17.99
N GLU A 172 -19.09 -1.06 -19.09
CA GLU A 172 -19.70 -1.59 -20.31
C GLU A 172 -20.28 -2.99 -20.10
N GLU A 173 -19.54 -3.89 -19.45
CA GLU A 173 -20.01 -5.21 -19.04
C GLU A 173 -21.28 -5.10 -18.18
N LEU A 174 -21.26 -4.21 -17.19
CA LEU A 174 -22.39 -4.00 -16.27
C LEU A 174 -23.64 -3.45 -16.95
N ARG A 175 -23.51 -2.67 -18.04
CA ARG A 175 -24.65 -2.18 -18.83
C ARG A 175 -25.37 -3.27 -19.60
N GLN A 176 -24.69 -4.37 -19.94
CA GLN A 176 -25.29 -5.47 -20.68
C GLN A 176 -26.17 -6.37 -19.79
N ILE A 177 -26.13 -6.18 -18.47
CA ILE A 177 -26.87 -7.00 -17.51
C ILE A 177 -28.20 -6.35 -17.18
N ASP A 178 -29.30 -7.10 -17.37
CA ASP A 178 -30.61 -6.68 -16.87
C ASP A 178 -30.57 -6.62 -15.35
N PRO A 179 -30.87 -5.48 -14.71
CA PRO A 179 -30.77 -5.35 -13.27
C PRO A 179 -32.03 -5.83 -12.52
N ILE A 180 -33.13 -6.13 -13.23
CA ILE A 180 -34.42 -6.54 -12.64
C ILE A 180 -34.33 -7.84 -11.83
N PRO A 181 -33.57 -8.89 -12.22
CA PRO A 181 -33.43 -10.11 -11.43
C PRO A 181 -32.79 -9.91 -10.04
N PHE A 182 -32.12 -8.76 -9.82
CA PHE A 182 -31.28 -8.54 -8.64
C PHE A 182 -31.86 -7.53 -7.65
N CYS A 183 -32.78 -6.65 -8.07
CA CYS A 183 -33.51 -5.74 -7.19
C CYS A 183 -34.97 -5.60 -7.63
N THR A 184 -35.84 -5.14 -6.74
CA THR A 184 -37.26 -4.98 -7.05
C THR A 184 -37.50 -4.02 -8.20
N GLU A 185 -38.45 -4.40 -9.06
CA GLU A 185 -38.91 -3.59 -10.19
C GLU A 185 -39.36 -2.19 -9.74
N ARG A 186 -39.96 -2.07 -8.55
CA ARG A 186 -40.37 -0.79 -7.96
C ARG A 186 -39.18 0.15 -7.73
N THR A 187 -38.06 -0.38 -7.24
CA THR A 187 -36.83 0.41 -7.02
C THR A 187 -36.27 0.88 -8.36
N TRP A 188 -36.19 0.00 -9.37
CA TRP A 188 -35.76 0.37 -10.71
C TRP A 188 -36.68 1.35 -11.43
N LYS A 189 -37.99 1.28 -11.21
CA LYS A 189 -38.95 2.25 -11.76
C LYS A 189 -38.67 3.67 -11.26
N ILE A 190 -38.37 3.84 -9.98
CA ILE A 190 -38.00 5.14 -9.41
C ILE A 190 -36.67 5.63 -9.98
N LEU A 191 -35.66 4.75 -10.06
CA LEU A 191 -34.34 5.10 -10.60
C LEU A 191 -34.41 5.53 -12.07
N ARG A 192 -35.14 4.78 -12.90
CA ARG A 192 -35.31 5.08 -14.33
C ARG A 192 -36.04 6.40 -14.57
N GLN A 193 -37.02 6.75 -13.74
CA GLN A 193 -37.66 8.08 -13.77
C GLN A 193 -36.67 9.23 -13.50
N ASN A 194 -35.54 8.93 -12.88
CA ASN A 194 -34.46 9.88 -12.59
C ASN A 194 -33.22 9.66 -13.47
N GLY A 195 -33.38 8.98 -14.62
CA GLY A 195 -32.30 8.80 -15.60
C GLY A 195 -31.27 7.71 -15.26
N ILE A 196 -31.54 6.86 -14.27
CA ILE A 196 -30.63 5.77 -13.85
C ILE A 196 -31.21 4.44 -14.34
N ALA A 197 -30.63 3.92 -15.41
CA ALA A 197 -31.17 2.76 -16.13
C ALA A 197 -30.72 1.41 -15.56
N ASP A 198 -29.49 1.35 -15.04
CA ASP A 198 -28.76 0.13 -14.70
C ASP A 198 -27.77 0.34 -13.53
N PHE A 199 -27.10 -0.75 -13.13
CA PHE A 199 -26.10 -0.70 -12.05
C PHE A 199 -24.85 0.10 -12.40
N SER A 200 -24.48 0.25 -13.69
CA SER A 200 -23.33 1.08 -14.08
C SER A 200 -23.58 2.54 -13.71
N GLN A 201 -24.80 3.05 -13.95
CA GLN A 201 -25.18 4.41 -13.59
C GLN A 201 -25.27 4.60 -12.08
N VAL A 202 -25.76 3.59 -11.35
CA VAL A 202 -25.73 3.59 -9.87
C VAL A 202 -24.29 3.68 -9.37
N ARG A 203 -23.37 2.89 -9.94
CA ARG A 203 -21.96 2.85 -9.53
C ARG A 203 -21.22 4.17 -9.81
N LEU A 204 -21.50 4.80 -10.96
CA LEU A 204 -20.91 6.08 -11.36
C LEU A 204 -21.42 7.26 -10.52
N GLN A 205 -22.72 7.31 -10.22
CA GLN A 205 -23.28 8.39 -9.38
C GLN A 205 -22.93 8.24 -7.91
N GLY A 206 -22.83 6.99 -7.43
CA GLY A 206 -22.54 6.66 -6.04
C GLY A 206 -23.76 6.80 -5.12
N LEU A 207 -23.82 5.95 -4.10
CA LEU A 207 -24.99 5.83 -3.22
C LEU A 207 -25.34 7.12 -2.47
N ASN A 208 -24.35 7.98 -2.20
CA ASN A 208 -24.57 9.28 -1.55
C ASN A 208 -25.42 10.24 -2.38
N GLN A 209 -25.43 10.10 -3.72
CA GLN A 209 -26.33 10.87 -4.58
C GLN A 209 -27.65 10.13 -4.79
N ILE A 210 -27.59 8.80 -4.95
CA ILE A 210 -28.78 7.95 -5.15
C ILE A 210 -29.79 8.10 -4.00
N ILE A 211 -29.32 8.13 -2.74
CA ILE A 211 -30.20 8.28 -1.56
C ILE A 211 -30.92 9.63 -1.49
N LYS A 212 -30.50 10.63 -2.28
CA LYS A 212 -31.17 11.94 -2.34
C LYS A 212 -32.39 11.93 -3.26
N ILE A 213 -32.55 10.88 -4.09
CA ILE A 213 -33.68 10.75 -5.00
C ILE A 213 -34.94 10.51 -4.18
N LYS A 214 -36.00 11.29 -4.45
CA LYS A 214 -37.27 11.15 -3.76
C LYS A 214 -37.79 9.72 -3.88
N GLY A 215 -37.99 9.07 -2.74
CA GLY A 215 -38.44 7.69 -2.68
C GLY A 215 -37.31 6.67 -2.58
N ILE A 216 -36.03 7.02 -2.73
CA ILE A 216 -34.92 6.11 -2.44
C ILE A 216 -34.42 6.37 -1.02
N GLY A 217 -35.01 5.66 -0.05
CA GLY A 217 -34.54 5.68 1.34
C GLY A 217 -33.53 4.58 1.62
N LYS A 218 -33.00 4.54 2.85
CA LYS A 218 -31.99 3.57 3.31
C LYS A 218 -32.31 2.12 2.90
N LYS A 219 -33.55 1.66 3.10
CA LYS A 219 -33.98 0.29 2.74
C LYS A 219 -33.75 -0.04 1.26
N ARG A 220 -33.96 0.92 0.35
CA ARG A 220 -33.72 0.73 -1.09
C ARG A 220 -32.25 0.84 -1.46
N CYS A 221 -31.47 1.63 -0.72
CA CYS A 221 -30.02 1.62 -0.87
C CYS A 221 -29.42 0.28 -0.43
N ASP A 222 -29.86 -0.26 0.72
CA ASP A 222 -29.43 -1.57 1.21
C ASP A 222 -29.80 -2.67 0.20
N GLU A 223 -31.00 -2.60 -0.38
CA GLU A 223 -31.45 -3.48 -1.48
C GLU A 223 -30.55 -3.38 -2.72
N LEU A 224 -30.16 -2.17 -3.14
CA LEU A 224 -29.26 -1.97 -4.28
C LEU A 224 -27.87 -2.55 -4.01
N ILE A 225 -27.34 -2.39 -2.79
CA ILE A 225 -26.06 -2.98 -2.39
C ILE A 225 -26.14 -4.50 -2.45
N GLU A 226 -27.17 -5.10 -1.85
CA GLU A 226 -27.35 -6.54 -1.82
C GLU A 226 -27.57 -7.11 -3.24
N GLY A 227 -28.38 -6.44 -4.06
CA GLY A 227 -28.60 -6.81 -5.44
C GLY A 227 -27.33 -6.76 -6.27
N TYR A 228 -26.50 -5.72 -6.08
CA TYR A 228 -25.22 -5.61 -6.76
C TYR A 228 -24.28 -6.76 -6.38
N HIS A 229 -24.19 -7.12 -5.09
CA HIS A 229 -23.39 -8.28 -4.66
C HIS A 229 -23.86 -9.60 -5.28
N LYS A 230 -25.19 -9.82 -5.36
CA LYS A 230 -25.76 -11.01 -6.01
C LYS A 230 -25.45 -11.05 -7.52
N LEU A 231 -25.48 -9.88 -8.17
CA LEU A 231 -25.10 -9.75 -9.57
C LEU A 231 -23.63 -10.13 -9.77
N LEU A 232 -22.73 -9.58 -8.96
CA LEU A 232 -21.30 -9.90 -9.01
C LEU A 232 -21.04 -11.39 -8.79
N GLU A 233 -21.72 -12.03 -7.83
CA GLU A 233 -21.58 -13.47 -7.60
C GLU A 233 -22.10 -14.30 -8.78
N HIS A 234 -23.26 -13.94 -9.32
CA HIS A 234 -23.89 -14.70 -10.41
C HIS A 234 -23.10 -14.62 -11.72
N HIS A 235 -22.77 -13.39 -12.16
CA HIS A 235 -22.05 -13.17 -13.41
C HIS A 235 -20.55 -13.41 -13.27
N GLY A 236 -19.99 -13.20 -12.08
CA GLY A 236 -18.59 -13.52 -11.82
C GLY A 236 -18.28 -15.00 -11.97
N ARG A 237 -19.20 -15.89 -11.56
CA ARG A 237 -19.06 -17.34 -11.81
C ARG A 237 -19.13 -17.73 -13.28
N LYS A 238 -19.75 -16.90 -14.12
CA LYS A 238 -19.87 -17.12 -15.57
C LYS A 238 -18.66 -16.60 -16.34
N GLY A 239 -17.89 -15.67 -15.76
CA GLY A 239 -16.77 -14.99 -16.43
C GLY A 239 -17.21 -13.84 -17.33
N ASP A 240 -18.45 -13.34 -17.17
CA ASP A 240 -19.01 -12.30 -18.05
C ASP A 240 -18.62 -10.88 -17.63
N ILE A 241 -17.97 -10.72 -16.46
CA ILE A 241 -17.71 -9.43 -15.81
C ILE A 241 -16.28 -9.34 -15.24
N ASP A 242 -15.31 -9.97 -15.89
CA ASP A 242 -13.95 -10.08 -15.38
C ASP A 242 -13.28 -8.70 -15.17
N SER A 243 -13.53 -7.74 -16.08
CA SER A 243 -12.97 -6.39 -15.93
C SER A 243 -13.58 -5.66 -14.74
N LEU A 244 -14.89 -5.82 -14.51
CA LEU A 244 -15.59 -5.26 -13.36
C LEU A 244 -15.07 -5.85 -12.05
N LEU A 245 -14.88 -7.17 -11.97
CA LEU A 245 -14.37 -7.82 -10.77
C LEU A 245 -12.96 -7.33 -10.43
N GLU A 246 -12.07 -7.28 -11.41
CA GLU A 246 -10.71 -6.76 -11.21
C GLU A 246 -10.74 -5.28 -10.79
N PHE A 247 -11.61 -4.47 -11.39
CA PHE A 247 -11.80 -3.07 -10.97
C PHE A 247 -12.22 -2.95 -9.49
N GLU A 248 -13.19 -3.75 -9.04
CA GLU A 248 -13.63 -3.73 -7.63
C GLU A 248 -12.53 -4.22 -6.67
N VAL A 249 -11.73 -5.20 -7.07
CA VAL A 249 -10.55 -5.65 -6.31
C VAL A 249 -9.54 -4.51 -6.13
N GLN A 250 -9.23 -3.77 -7.20
CA GLN A 250 -8.29 -2.65 -7.12
C GLN A 250 -8.81 -1.51 -6.21
N ILE A 251 -10.12 -1.24 -6.22
CA ILE A 251 -10.75 -0.31 -5.28
C ILE A 251 -10.58 -0.80 -3.84
N GLN A 252 -10.83 -2.09 -3.59
CA GLN A 252 -10.71 -2.67 -2.26
C GLN A 252 -9.27 -2.59 -1.73
N ILE A 253 -8.28 -2.93 -2.55
CA ILE A 253 -6.85 -2.81 -2.19
C ILE A 253 -6.54 -1.37 -1.77
N HIS A 254 -6.94 -0.39 -2.57
CA HIS A 254 -6.71 1.01 -2.27
C HIS A 254 -7.40 1.45 -0.96
N GLN A 255 -8.67 1.07 -0.75
CA GLN A 255 -9.40 1.39 0.47
C GLN A 255 -8.76 0.77 1.72
N GLN A 256 -8.31 -0.49 1.63
CA GLN A 256 -7.62 -1.17 2.73
C GLN A 256 -6.29 -0.50 3.05
N ALA A 257 -5.50 -0.14 2.03
CA ALA A 257 -4.27 0.61 2.21
C ALA A 257 -4.51 1.95 2.94
N MET A 258 -5.51 2.72 2.49
CA MET A 258 -5.87 4.01 3.11
C MET A 258 -6.39 3.86 4.55
N GLN A 259 -7.18 2.82 4.84
CA GLN A 259 -7.65 2.54 6.21
C GLN A 259 -6.50 2.15 7.14
N ARG A 260 -5.50 1.42 6.64
CA ARG A 260 -4.31 1.03 7.41
C ARG A 260 -3.37 2.21 7.66
N LEU A 261 -3.31 3.18 6.74
CA LEU A 261 -2.59 4.45 6.95
C LEU A 261 -3.25 5.31 8.05
N LYS A 262 -4.58 5.33 8.15
CA LYS A 262 -5.33 6.09 9.17
C LYS A 262 -5.27 5.50 10.59
N ARG A 263 -4.75 4.28 10.78
CA ARG A 263 -4.72 3.57 12.08
C ARG A 263 -3.37 3.67 12.81
N LYS A 264 -2.61 4.75 12.58
CA LYS A 264 -1.43 5.09 13.38
C LYS A 264 -1.72 6.27 14.29
#